data_AF-A0A564SAG9-F1
#
_entry.id   AF-A0A564SAG9-F1
#
_cell.length_a   1.000
_cell.length_b   1.000
_cell.length_c   1.000
_cell.angle_alpha   90.00
_cell.angle_beta   90.00
_cell.angle_gamma   90.00
#
_symmetry.space_group_name_H-M   'P 1'
#
loop_
_entity.id
_entity.type
_entity.pdbx_description
1 polymer ?
#
loop_
_entity_poly.entity_id
_entity_poly.type
_entity_poly.pdbx_seq_one_letter_code
_entity_poly.pdbx_strand_id
1 'polypeptide(L)'
;MSWDEFGFRKGELAFVAQTYETNKLITILDNRRQTTIRNYFLKYPLKAPQKVQFITMDMSGVYMPLARRLFLNAEIIIDRFHIIKHLGRAFLKTRIAIMNQFNKKSLPYLALKSHWKLFQKDSRKLSLNSFYSKTFRQTLVPHKIIEKTL
;
A
#
# COMPACT_ATOMS: atom_id res chain seq x y z
N MET A 1 6.85 12.59 12.08
CA MET A 1 7.36 11.25 12.48
C MET A 1 6.73 10.21 11.57
N SER A 2 7.40 9.10 11.26
CA SER A 2 6.83 7.97 10.49
C SER A 2 6.86 6.70 11.33
N TRP A 3 5.77 5.93 11.32
CA TRP A 3 5.62 4.64 11.98
C TRP A 3 5.37 3.55 10.93
N ASP A 4 6.17 2.50 10.94
CA ASP A 4 6.01 1.36 10.03
C ASP A 4 6.38 0.03 10.73
N GLU A 5 6.08 -1.09 10.06
CA GLU A 5 6.46 -2.43 10.44
C GLU A 5 7.44 -3.00 9.41
N PHE A 6 8.49 -3.67 9.87
CA PHE A 6 9.40 -4.39 8.97
C PHE A 6 9.63 -5.83 9.45
N GLY A 7 9.96 -6.70 8.49
CA GLY A 7 10.27 -8.09 8.79
C GLY A 7 11.58 -8.23 9.56
N PHE A 8 11.50 -8.81 10.76
CA PHE A 8 12.63 -9.17 11.60
C PHE A 8 12.92 -10.68 11.48
N ARG A 9 13.81 -11.20 12.34
CA ARG A 9 14.22 -12.61 12.34
C ARG A 9 12.99 -13.53 12.38
N LYS A 10 13.00 -14.58 11.56
CA LYS A 10 11.97 -15.66 11.51
C LYS A 10 10.51 -15.18 11.31
N GLY A 11 10.29 -14.14 10.50
CA GLY A 11 8.93 -13.75 10.09
C GLY A 11 8.14 -12.98 11.16
N GLU A 12 8.79 -12.61 12.27
CA GLU A 12 8.22 -11.68 13.24
C GLU A 12 8.33 -10.24 12.73
N LEU A 13 7.35 -9.41 13.05
CA LEU A 13 7.31 -8.00 12.66
C LEU A 13 7.81 -7.12 13.80
N ALA A 14 8.78 -6.27 13.50
CA ALA A 14 9.32 -5.26 14.39
C ALA A 14 8.71 -3.89 14.08
N PHE A 15 8.62 -3.04 15.10
CA PHE A 15 8.18 -1.67 14.95
C PHE A 15 9.37 -0.76 14.65
N VAL A 16 9.22 0.15 13.70
CA VAL A 16 10.21 1.20 13.41
C VAL A 16 9.56 2.57 13.48
N ALA A 17 10.26 3.52 14.11
CA ALA A 17 9.93 4.93 14.04
C ALA A 17 11.11 5.73 13.50
N GLN A 18 10.83 6.66 12.61
CA GLN A 18 11.84 7.54 12.01
C GLN A 18 11.32 8.97 11.84
N THR A 19 12.24 9.91 11.61
CA THR A 19 11.88 11.27 11.19
C THR A 19 11.36 11.22 9.75
N TYR A 20 10.35 12.03 9.45
CA TYR A 20 9.73 12.02 8.11
C TYR A 20 10.65 12.65 7.05
N GLU A 21 11.32 13.76 7.37
CA GLU A 21 12.12 14.53 6.41
C GLU A 21 13.46 13.88 6.07
N THR A 22 14.13 13.30 7.08
CA THR A 22 15.52 12.84 6.97
C THR A 22 15.65 11.33 7.02
N ASN A 23 14.54 10.60 7.23
CA ASN A 23 14.54 9.15 7.49
C ASN A 23 15.53 8.73 8.60
N LYS A 24 15.86 9.65 9.52
CA LYS A 24 16.73 9.34 10.66
C LYS A 24 15.95 8.47 11.62
N LEU A 25 16.56 7.34 11.96
CA LEU A 25 15.98 6.38 12.87
C LEU A 25 15.78 7.01 14.25
N ILE A 26 14.56 6.92 14.77
CA ILE A 26 14.24 7.28 16.15
C ILE A 26 14.37 6.02 17.02
N THR A 27 13.76 4.91 16.58
CA THR A 27 13.84 3.63 17.27
C THR A 27 13.49 2.45 16.39
N ILE A 28 13.98 1.28 16.81
CA ILE A 28 13.53 -0.04 16.38
C ILE A 28 13.14 -0.78 17.65
N LEU A 29 11.94 -1.36 17.67
CA LEU A 29 11.48 -2.22 18.74
C LEU A 29 11.30 -3.63 18.22
N ASP A 30 11.78 -4.60 18.98
CA ASP A 30 11.86 -6.02 18.63
C ASP A 30 10.49 -6.65 18.33
N ASN A 31 9.41 -5.99 18.72
CA ASN A 31 8.04 -6.41 18.44
C ASN A 31 7.10 -5.20 18.24
N ARG A 32 5.96 -5.49 17.64
CA ARG A 32 4.88 -4.53 17.34
C ARG A 32 3.76 -4.42 18.39
N ARG A 33 3.95 -4.95 19.60
CA ARG A 33 2.89 -4.93 20.62
C ARG A 33 2.63 -3.49 21.08
N GLN A 34 1.36 -3.12 21.21
CA GLN A 34 0.98 -1.76 21.64
C GLN A 34 1.61 -1.38 23.00
N THR A 35 1.74 -2.35 23.92
CA THR A 35 2.34 -2.15 25.23
C THR A 35 3.82 -1.77 25.12
N THR A 36 4.59 -2.45 24.27
CA THR A 36 6.00 -2.16 24.02
C THR A 36 6.18 -0.75 23.45
N ILE A 37 5.40 -0.41 22.41
CA ILE A 37 5.44 0.90 21.76
C ILE A 37 5.04 2.00 22.76
N ARG A 38 3.95 1.80 23.49
CA ARG A 38 3.48 2.72 24.54
C ARG A 38 4.57 2.97 25.58
N ASN A 39 5.14 1.91 26.13
CA ASN A 39 6.15 2.00 27.19
C ASN A 39 7.43 2.68 26.68
N TYR A 40 7.81 2.49 25.42
CA TYR A 40 8.93 3.20 24.81
C TYR A 40 8.69 4.72 24.80
N PHE A 41 7.56 5.17 24.26
CA PHE A 41 7.28 6.60 24.14
C PHE A 41 6.98 7.29 25.48
N LEU A 42 6.43 6.58 26.47
CA LEU A 42 6.19 7.12 27.81
C LEU A 42 7.47 7.38 28.63
N LYS A 43 8.64 6.87 28.21
CA LYS A 43 9.92 7.19 28.86
C LYS A 43 10.36 8.64 28.61
N TYR A 44 9.85 9.28 27.56
CA TYR A 44 10.21 10.65 27.24
C TYR A 44 9.39 11.64 28.07
N PRO A 45 10.00 12.75 28.55
CA PRO A 45 9.26 13.81 29.22
C PRO A 45 8.12 14.31 28.34
N LEU A 46 6.97 14.66 28.94
CA LEU A 46 5.74 15.09 28.25
C LEU A 46 5.95 16.19 27.18
N LYS A 47 7.00 17.00 27.32
CA LYS A 47 7.38 18.06 26.37
C LYS A 47 7.85 17.52 25.01
N ALA A 48 8.39 16.31 24.93
CA ALA A 48 8.90 15.75 23.67
C ALA A 48 7.78 15.23 22.75
N PRO A 49 6.77 14.47 23.24
CA PRO A 49 5.61 14.10 22.43
C PRO A 49 4.79 15.30 21.92
N GLN A 50 4.68 16.38 22.71
CA GLN A 50 3.94 17.59 22.31
C GLN A 50 4.55 18.34 21.12
N LYS A 51 5.83 18.11 20.81
CA LYS A 51 6.50 18.71 19.64
C LYS A 51 6.20 17.96 18.34
N VAL A 52 5.63 16.76 18.42
CA VAL A 52 5.27 15.99 17.23
C VAL A 52 3.99 16.59 16.65
N GLN A 53 4.11 17.23 15.49
CA GLN A 53 2.97 17.83 14.78
C GLN A 53 2.29 16.84 13.84
N PHE A 54 3.06 15.94 13.23
CA PHE A 54 2.55 14.99 12.24
C PHE A 54 3.10 13.59 12.48
N ILE A 55 2.25 12.58 12.34
CA ILE A 55 2.64 11.17 12.31
C ILE A 55 2.13 10.54 11.03
N THR A 56 3.04 10.04 10.19
CA THR A 56 2.72 9.25 9.02
C THR A 56 2.69 7.78 9.41
N MET A 57 1.65 7.05 9.03
CA MET A 57 1.53 5.62 9.35
C MET A 57 0.63 4.87 8.37
N ASP A 58 0.69 3.54 8.39
CA ASP A 58 -0.31 2.67 7.74
C ASP A 58 -1.70 2.84 8.38
N MET A 59 -2.74 2.39 7.69
CA MET A 59 -4.13 2.31 8.13
C MET A 59 -4.37 1.19 9.18
N SER A 60 -3.43 1.03 10.12
CA SER A 60 -3.52 0.05 11.19
C SER A 60 -4.55 0.47 12.23
N GLY A 61 -5.61 -0.33 12.38
CA GLY A 61 -6.62 -0.15 13.44
C GLY A 61 -6.05 -0.29 14.87
N VAL A 62 -4.81 -0.78 14.99
CA VAL A 62 -4.08 -0.94 16.26
C VAL A 62 -3.23 0.29 16.56
N TYR A 63 -2.53 0.84 15.56
CA TYR A 63 -1.62 1.97 15.77
C TYR A 63 -2.30 3.31 15.79
N MET A 64 -3.33 3.51 14.97
CA MET A 64 -3.99 4.81 14.90
C MET A 64 -4.58 5.24 16.26
N PRO A 65 -5.29 4.38 17.02
CA PRO A 65 -5.74 4.75 18.36
C PRO A 65 -4.59 4.95 19.36
N LEU A 66 -3.51 4.18 19.25
CA LEU A 66 -2.34 4.29 20.12
C LEU A 66 -1.61 5.62 19.90
N ALA A 67 -1.37 6.00 18.64
CA ALA A 67 -0.74 7.24 18.28
C ALA A 67 -1.56 8.45 18.73
N ARG A 68 -2.89 8.42 18.58
CA ARG A 68 -3.78 9.47 19.11
C ARG A 68 -3.67 9.64 20.62
N ARG A 69 -3.49 8.54 21.37
CA ARG A 69 -3.32 8.60 22.83
C ARG A 69 -1.94 9.11 23.25
N LEU A 70 -0.90 8.79 22.49
CA LEU A 70 0.48 9.17 22.81
C LEU A 70 0.85 10.59 22.36
N PHE A 71 0.25 11.06 21.26
CA PHE A 71 0.59 12.33 20.62
C PHE A 71 -0.70 13.13 20.37
N LEU A 72 -1.24 13.71 21.43
CA LEU A 72 -2.53 14.42 21.42
C LEU A 72 -2.58 15.60 20.44
N ASN A 73 -1.44 16.25 20.21
CA ASN A 73 -1.33 17.41 19.32
C ASN A 73 -0.93 17.02 17.88
N ALA A 74 -0.65 15.74 17.62
CA ALA A 74 -0.19 15.30 16.31
C ALA A 74 -1.36 14.94 15.40
N GLU A 75 -1.32 15.45 14.17
CA GLU A 75 -2.20 14.99 13.11
C GLU A 75 -1.68 13.68 12.52
N ILE A 76 -2.57 12.72 12.32
CA ILE A 76 -2.24 11.43 11.71
C ILE A 76 -2.48 11.52 10.21
N ILE A 77 -1.41 11.35 9.44
CA ILE A 77 -1.43 11.33 7.99
C ILE A 77 -1.29 9.87 7.55
N ILE A 78 -2.22 9.39 6.71
CA ILE A 78 -2.11 8.05 6.14
C ILE A 78 -1.00 8.04 5.09
N ASP A 79 -0.10 7.07 5.18
CA ASP A 79 0.96 6.91 4.20
C ASP A 79 0.39 6.54 2.81
N ARG A 80 0.71 7.40 1.83
CA ARG A 80 0.32 7.24 0.42
C ARG A 80 0.74 5.90 -0.19
N PHE A 81 1.86 5.32 0.24
CA PHE A 81 2.33 4.03 -0.27
C PHE A 81 1.32 2.94 0.08
N HIS A 82 0.82 2.94 1.31
CA HIS A 82 -0.16 1.97 1.76
C HIS A 82 -1.50 2.17 1.05
N ILE A 83 -1.93 3.41 0.83
CA ILE A 83 -3.15 3.71 0.04
C ILE A 83 -3.04 3.10 -1.37
N ILE A 84 -1.94 3.38 -2.08
CA ILE A 84 -1.71 2.87 -3.44
C ILE A 84 -1.63 1.33 -3.45
N LYS A 85 -0.97 0.74 -2.45
CA LYS A 85 -0.87 -0.72 -2.27
C LYS A 85 -2.23 -1.37 -2.04
N HIS A 86 -3.07 -0.79 -1.17
CA HIS A 86 -4.42 -1.28 -0.90
C HIS A 86 -5.32 -1.16 -2.13
N LEU A 87 -5.27 -0.03 -2.83
CA LEU A 87 -5.99 0.19 -4.07
C LEU A 87 -5.60 -0.86 -5.13
N GLY A 88 -4.29 -1.06 -5.35
CA GLY A 88 -3.79 -2.05 -6.30
C GLY A 88 -4.24 -3.48 -5.98
N ARG A 89 -4.28 -3.86 -4.70
CA ARG A 89 -4.81 -5.16 -4.24
C ARG A 89 -6.32 -5.29 -4.48
N ALA A 90 -7.09 -4.24 -4.21
CA ALA A 90 -8.54 -4.22 -4.46
C ALA A 90 -8.86 -4.37 -5.95
N PHE A 91 -8.13 -3.65 -6.82
CA PHE A 91 -8.24 -3.80 -8.28
C PHE A 91 -7.91 -5.22 -8.73
N LEU A 92 -6.81 -5.80 -8.24
CA LEU A 92 -6.43 -7.17 -8.59
C LEU A 92 -7.49 -8.19 -8.16
N LYS A 93 -8.02 -8.07 -6.93
CA LYS A 93 -9.09 -8.93 -6.42
C LYS A 93 -10.35 -8.82 -7.28
N THR A 94 -10.75 -7.60 -7.63
CA THR A 94 -11.93 -7.34 -8.48
C THR A 94 -11.74 -7.90 -9.88
N ARG A 95 -10.58 -7.67 -10.51
CA ARG A 95 -10.24 -8.24 -11.82
C ARG A 95 -10.31 -9.76 -11.81
N ILE A 96 -9.76 -10.42 -10.77
CA ILE A 96 -9.81 -11.88 -10.62
C ILE A 96 -11.24 -12.37 -10.45
N ALA A 97 -12.05 -11.68 -9.64
CA ALA A 97 -13.45 -12.01 -9.43
C ALA A 97 -14.25 -11.95 -10.73
N ILE A 98 -14.09 -10.88 -11.52
CA ILE A 98 -14.72 -10.74 -12.85
C ILE A 98 -14.18 -11.82 -13.81
N MET A 99 -12.86 -11.99 -13.89
CA MET A 99 -12.21 -12.97 -14.77
C MET A 99 -12.75 -14.38 -14.54
N ASN A 100 -12.95 -14.79 -13.29
CA ASN A 100 -13.40 -16.13 -12.94
C ASN A 100 -14.88 -16.41 -13.24
N GLN A 101 -15.67 -15.40 -13.64
CA GLN A 101 -17.05 -15.60 -14.12
C GLN A 101 -17.07 -16.18 -15.55
N PHE A 102 -15.97 -16.05 -16.29
CA PHE A 102 -15.86 -16.49 -17.67
C PHE A 102 -15.23 -17.88 -17.79
N ASN A 103 -15.59 -18.60 -18.86
CA ASN A 103 -14.92 -19.85 -19.22
C ASN A 103 -13.41 -19.59 -19.50
N LYS A 104 -12.53 -20.46 -19.00
CA LYS A 104 -11.06 -20.34 -19.12
C LYS A 104 -10.55 -20.22 -20.57
N LYS A 105 -11.30 -20.71 -21.55
CA LYS A 105 -10.95 -20.63 -22.98
C LYS A 105 -11.55 -19.41 -23.70
N SER A 106 -12.42 -18.66 -23.03
CA SER A 106 -13.10 -17.50 -23.61
C SER A 106 -12.15 -16.31 -23.79
N LEU A 107 -12.43 -15.47 -24.79
CA LEU A 107 -11.66 -14.26 -25.03
C LEU A 107 -11.65 -13.30 -23.82
N PRO A 108 -12.77 -13.04 -23.11
CA PRO A 108 -12.77 -12.16 -21.93
C PRO A 108 -11.86 -12.69 -20.80
N TYR A 109 -11.91 -14.00 -20.52
CA TYR A 109 -11.02 -14.61 -19.53
C TYR A 109 -9.54 -14.39 -19.90
N LEU A 110 -9.18 -14.73 -21.15
CA LEU A 110 -7.80 -14.63 -21.63
C LEU A 110 -7.31 -13.20 -21.65
N ALA A 111 -8.16 -12.24 -22.05
CA ALA A 111 -7.83 -10.82 -22.12
C ALA A 111 -7.56 -10.23 -20.72
N LEU A 112 -8.46 -10.50 -19.76
CA LEU A 112 -8.26 -10.11 -18.36
C LEU A 112 -7.02 -10.75 -17.74
N LYS A 113 -6.69 -12.00 -18.13
CA LYS A 113 -5.52 -12.74 -17.63
C LYS A 113 -4.21 -12.26 -18.24
N SER A 114 -4.13 -12.12 -19.56
CA SER A 114 -2.87 -11.78 -20.26
C SER A 114 -2.49 -10.32 -20.07
N HIS A 115 -3.48 -9.43 -20.05
CA HIS A 115 -3.27 -7.98 -20.03
C HIS A 115 -3.47 -7.37 -18.65
N TRP A 116 -3.43 -8.18 -17.58
CA TRP A 116 -3.69 -7.74 -16.20
C TRP A 116 -2.90 -6.50 -15.78
N LYS A 117 -1.67 -6.33 -16.26
CA LYS A 117 -0.81 -5.16 -15.98
C LYS A 117 -1.39 -3.85 -16.50
N LEU A 118 -2.14 -3.88 -17.61
CA LEU A 118 -2.77 -2.69 -18.17
C LEU A 118 -3.86 -2.16 -17.23
N PHE A 119 -4.63 -3.05 -16.61
CA PHE A 119 -5.69 -2.70 -15.66
C PHE A 119 -5.16 -2.20 -14.31
N GLN A 120 -3.87 -2.39 -14.01
CA GLN A 120 -3.24 -1.88 -12.79
C GLN A 120 -2.45 -0.59 -13.02
N LYS A 121 -2.25 -0.18 -14.28
CA LYS A 121 -1.48 1.02 -14.60
C LYS A 121 -2.38 2.25 -14.51
N ASP A 122 -1.79 3.36 -14.05
CA ASP A 122 -2.42 4.68 -14.19
C ASP A 122 -2.75 4.92 -15.67
N SER A 123 -4.02 5.22 -15.96
CA SER A 123 -4.52 5.39 -17.33
C SER A 123 -3.74 6.47 -18.09
N ARG A 124 -3.30 7.52 -17.39
CA ARG A 124 -2.49 8.63 -17.95
C ARG A 124 -1.07 8.19 -18.32
N LYS A 125 -0.61 7.06 -17.81
CA LYS A 125 0.72 6.49 -18.05
C LYS A 125 0.68 5.30 -19.00
N LEU A 126 -0.47 4.98 -19.60
CA LEU A 126 -0.54 3.95 -20.62
C LEU A 126 0.31 4.36 -21.82
N SER A 127 1.04 3.40 -22.39
CA SER A 127 1.86 3.67 -23.56
C SER A 127 0.96 3.97 -24.77
N LEU A 128 1.40 4.88 -25.63
CA LEU A 128 0.78 5.09 -26.94
C LEU A 128 1.32 4.13 -28.00
N ASN A 129 2.41 3.41 -27.69
CA ASN A 129 3.01 2.47 -28.63
C ASN A 129 2.15 1.21 -28.73
N SER A 130 1.87 0.79 -29.96
CA SER A 130 1.18 -0.45 -30.23
C SER A 130 2.09 -1.66 -30.05
N PHE A 131 1.50 -2.80 -29.68
CA PHE A 131 2.20 -4.07 -29.64
C PHE A 131 1.28 -5.20 -30.11
N TYR A 132 1.88 -6.30 -30.60
CA TYR A 132 1.11 -7.46 -31.04
C TYR A 132 0.53 -8.22 -29.84
N SER A 133 -0.80 -8.29 -29.78
CA SER A 133 -1.54 -9.00 -28.75
C SER A 133 -1.88 -10.40 -29.21
N LYS A 134 -1.25 -11.43 -28.63
CA LYS A 134 -1.56 -12.84 -28.95
C LYS A 134 -3.03 -13.20 -28.65
N THR A 135 -3.60 -12.59 -27.62
CA THR A 135 -4.99 -12.83 -27.20
C THR A 135 -6.00 -12.35 -28.23
N PHE A 136 -5.78 -11.16 -28.82
CA PHE A 136 -6.65 -10.59 -29.84
C PHE A 136 -6.19 -10.87 -31.28
N ARG A 137 -5.00 -11.48 -31.45
CA ARG A 137 -4.34 -11.71 -32.74
C ARG A 137 -4.22 -10.44 -33.59
N GLN A 138 -3.96 -9.31 -32.94
CA GLN A 138 -3.95 -7.98 -33.54
C GLN A 138 -2.88 -7.11 -32.87
N THR A 139 -2.28 -6.20 -33.65
CA THR A 139 -1.45 -5.12 -33.11
C THR A 139 -2.35 -4.01 -32.58
N LEU A 140 -2.28 -3.76 -31.28
CA LEU A 140 -3.16 -2.83 -30.59
C LEU A 140 -2.35 -1.93 -29.66
N VAL A 141 -2.82 -0.70 -29.50
CA VAL A 141 -2.38 0.18 -28.42
C VAL A 141 -3.06 -0.23 -27.10
N PRO A 142 -2.40 -0.04 -25.94
CA PRO A 142 -2.94 -0.42 -24.63
C PRO A 142 -4.37 0.02 -24.34
N HIS A 143 -4.78 1.23 -24.74
CA HIS A 143 -6.14 1.70 -24.49
C HIS A 143 -7.19 0.87 -25.26
N LYS A 144 -6.90 0.50 -26.52
CA LYS A 144 -7.76 -0.38 -27.33
C LYS A 144 -7.89 -1.78 -26.76
N ILE A 145 -6.85 -2.27 -26.08
CA ILE A 145 -6.92 -3.56 -25.38
C ILE A 145 -7.89 -3.48 -24.21
N ILE A 146 -7.85 -2.40 -23.42
CA ILE A 146 -8.77 -2.18 -22.30
C ILE A 146 -10.21 -2.05 -22.82
N GLU A 147 -10.44 -1.22 -23.84
CA GLU A 147 -11.75 -1.05 -24.50
C GLU A 147 -12.32 -2.35 -25.08
N LYS A 148 -11.47 -3.26 -25.59
CA LYS A 148 -11.91 -4.56 -26.14
C LYS A 148 -12.14 -5.64 -25.08
N THR A 149 -11.67 -5.43 -23.85
CA THR A 149 -11.75 -6.43 -22.78
C THR A 149 -13.01 -6.25 -21.91
N LEU A 150 -13.50 -5.02 -21.82
CA LEU A 150 -14.74 -4.63 -21.12
C LEU A 150 -15.88 -4.46 -22.11
#